data_AF-A0A5J4TGI4-F1
#
_entry.id   AF-A0A5J4TGI4-F1
#
_cell.length_a   1.000
_cell.length_b   1.000
_cell.length_c   1.000
_cell.angle_alpha   90.00
_cell.angle_beta   90.00
_cell.angle_gamma   90.00
#
_symmetry.space_group_name_H-M   'P 1'
#
loop_
_entity.id
_entity.type
_entity.pdbx_description
1 polymer ?
#
loop_
_entity_poly.entity_id
_entity_poly.type
_entity_poly.pdbx_seq_one_letter_code
_entity_poly.pdbx_strand_id
1 'polypeptide(L)'
;MNQSIDDIDQRMILNIEYLAQNLQPMTLPVFIRNMHITRSKDETQEFTYNADLIRYGSKFIEQWYQIYRTETQKYNVPKRQLLPKRPQPMPKQEIQEQRILTNPYRTKSKYASQNLIQDYQLKPLRRLQRPYFSPKSGSYEI
;
A
#
# COMPACT_ATOMS: atom_id res chain seq x y z
N MET A 1 38.80 -15.52 17.18
CA MET A 1 38.29 -14.14 17.07
C MET A 1 36.81 -14.18 17.32
N ASN A 2 36.35 -13.71 18.48
CA ASN A 2 34.93 -13.62 18.78
C ASN A 2 34.43 -12.35 18.08
N GLN A 3 33.60 -12.51 17.04
CA GLN A 3 32.93 -11.37 16.40
C GLN A 3 32.00 -10.72 17.43
N SER A 4 31.99 -9.38 17.50
CA SER A 4 31.04 -8.71 18.38
C SER A 4 29.62 -9.00 17.91
N ILE A 5 28.67 -9.11 18.85
CA ILE A 5 27.25 -9.27 18.51
C ILE A 5 26.79 -8.12 17.61
N ASP A 6 27.30 -6.91 17.84
CA ASP A 6 27.00 -5.73 17.04
C ASP A 6 27.49 -5.86 15.59
N ASP A 7 28.64 -6.50 15.36
CA ASP A 7 29.18 -6.72 14.01
C ASP A 7 28.31 -7.68 13.21
N ILE A 8 27.80 -8.72 13.88
CA ILE A 8 26.89 -9.71 13.29
C ILE A 8 25.57 -9.03 12.91
N ASP A 9 25.02 -8.23 13.81
CA ASP A 9 23.77 -7.51 13.58
C ASP A 9 23.88 -6.50 12.43
N GLN A 10 24.97 -5.73 12.38
CA GLN A 10 25.23 -4.80 11.28
C GLN A 10 25.33 -5.54 9.94
N ARG A 11 26.05 -6.67 9.90
CA ARG A 11 26.14 -7.50 8.70
C ARG A 11 24.77 -8.05 8.29
N MET A 12 23.94 -8.46 9.25
CA MET A 12 22.57 -8.91 8.98
C MET A 12 21.73 -7.80 8.36
N ILE A 13 21.77 -6.59 8.92
CA ILE A 13 21.03 -5.43 8.42
C ILE A 13 21.43 -5.11 6.97
N LEU A 14 22.73 -4.97 6.71
CA LEU A 14 23.24 -4.65 5.37
C LEU A 14 22.84 -5.72 4.33
N ASN A 15 22.95 -6.99 4.70
CA ASN A 15 22.53 -8.08 3.81
C ASN A 15 21.02 -8.07 3.54
N ILE A 16 20.20 -7.79 4.57
CA ILE A 16 18.75 -7.69 4.40
C ILE A 16 18.39 -6.56 3.44
N GLU A 17 18.99 -5.39 3.58
CA GLU A 17 18.77 -4.26 2.68
C GLU A 17 19.14 -4.61 1.24
N TYR A 18 20.30 -5.24 1.05
CA TYR A 18 20.75 -5.71 -0.27
C TYR A 18 19.76 -6.72 -0.89
N LEU A 19 19.32 -7.71 -0.12
CA LEU A 19 18.36 -8.71 -0.60
C LEU A 19 16.99 -8.09 -0.88
N ALA A 20 16.55 -7.12 -0.08
CA ALA A 20 15.25 -6.48 -0.22
C ALA A 20 15.15 -5.61 -1.48
N GLN A 21 16.25 -4.99 -1.90
CA GLN A 21 16.32 -4.18 -3.11
C GLN A 21 16.43 -5.03 -4.39
N ASN A 22 17.17 -6.14 -4.33
CA ASN A 22 17.57 -6.89 -5.53
C ASN A 22 16.75 -8.17 -5.77
N LEU A 23 16.00 -8.67 -4.79
CA LEU A 23 15.23 -9.92 -4.92
C LEU A 23 13.75 -9.74 -4.59
N GLN A 24 12.93 -10.60 -5.21
CA GLN A 24 11.53 -10.78 -4.84
C GLN A 24 11.40 -11.35 -3.43
N PRO A 25 10.23 -11.18 -2.77
CA PRO A 25 9.99 -11.74 -1.43
C PRO A 25 10.25 -13.25 -1.41
N MET A 26 11.27 -13.67 -0.68
CA MET A 26 11.66 -15.08 -0.57
C MET A 26 11.07 -15.76 0.68
N THR A 27 11.09 -17.10 0.70
CA THR A 27 10.66 -17.91 1.85
C THR A 27 11.77 -18.03 2.90
N LEU A 28 11.40 -18.37 4.14
CA LEU A 28 12.33 -18.46 5.27
C LEU A 28 13.55 -19.40 5.03
N PRO A 29 13.42 -20.61 4.46
CA PRO A 29 14.57 -21.47 4.17
C PRO A 29 15.55 -20.84 3.17
N VAL A 30 15.01 -20.15 2.15
CA VAL A 30 15.82 -19.46 1.12
C VAL A 30 16.53 -18.26 1.75
N PHE A 31 15.84 -17.53 2.64
CA PHE A 31 16.43 -16.45 3.43
C PHE A 31 17.61 -16.96 4.28
N ILE A 32 17.42 -18.02 5.07
CA ILE A 32 18.47 -18.59 5.93
C ILE A 32 19.71 -18.97 5.10
N ARG A 33 19.50 -19.58 3.93
CA ARG A 33 20.57 -19.96 3.00
C ARG A 33 21.29 -18.75 2.40
N ASN A 34 20.55 -17.73 1.96
CA ASN A 34 21.12 -16.52 1.37
C ASN A 34 21.86 -15.66 2.39
N MET A 35 21.43 -15.68 3.65
CA MET A 35 22.13 -15.02 4.75
C MET A 35 23.38 -15.79 5.21
N HIS A 36 23.66 -16.96 4.61
CA HIS A 36 24.78 -17.83 4.97
C HIS A 36 24.83 -18.18 6.46
N ILE A 37 23.65 -18.37 7.08
CA ILE A 37 23.52 -18.73 8.50
C ILE A 37 23.92 -20.20 8.71
N THR A 38 23.49 -21.09 7.81
CA THR A 38 23.77 -22.53 7.85
C THR A 38 24.70 -22.96 6.71
N ARG A 39 25.44 -24.06 6.88
CA ARG A 39 26.37 -24.58 5.87
C ARG A 39 25.74 -25.67 5.01
N SER A 40 24.84 -26.46 5.58
CA SER A 40 24.15 -27.55 4.88
C SER A 40 22.65 -27.28 4.67
N LYS A 41 22.05 -27.98 3.71
CA LYS A 41 20.59 -27.96 3.50
C LYS A 41 19.84 -28.60 4.66
N ASP A 42 20.41 -29.65 5.27
CA ASP A 42 19.77 -30.36 6.38
C ASP A 42 19.69 -29.45 7.62
N GLU A 43 20.77 -28.72 7.90
CA GLU A 43 20.80 -27.68 8.94
C GLU A 43 19.79 -26.56 8.64
N THR A 44 19.63 -26.14 7.37
CA THR A 44 18.63 -25.12 7.02
C THR A 44 17.22 -25.56 7.43
N GLN A 45 16.90 -26.84 7.28
CA GLN A 45 15.58 -27.35 7.64
C GLN A 45 15.35 -27.28 9.16
N GLU A 46 16.33 -27.72 9.96
CA GLU A 46 16.28 -27.61 11.42
C GLU A 46 16.16 -26.15 11.90
N PHE A 47 16.92 -25.25 11.27
CA PHE A 47 16.87 -23.82 11.57
C PHE A 47 15.54 -23.18 11.16
N THR A 48 14.91 -23.70 10.11
CA THR A 48 13.58 -23.26 9.70
C THR A 48 12.54 -23.69 10.73
N TYR A 49 12.62 -24.92 11.24
CA TYR A 49 11.66 -25.43 12.23
C TYR A 49 11.78 -24.74 13.60
N ASN A 50 12.99 -24.31 13.98
CA ASN A 50 13.27 -23.69 15.28
C ASN A 50 13.63 -22.20 15.15
N ALA A 51 13.14 -21.51 14.12
CA ALA A 51 13.55 -20.13 13.80
C ALA A 51 13.18 -19.10 14.88
N ASP A 52 12.17 -19.40 15.68
CA ASP A 52 11.70 -18.67 16.84
C ASP A 52 12.57 -18.89 18.10
N LEU A 53 13.30 -20.00 18.16
CA LEU A 53 14.15 -20.39 19.30
C LEU A 53 15.63 -20.08 19.07
N ILE A 54 16.08 -20.04 17.81
CA ILE A 54 17.49 -19.84 17.47
C ILE A 54 17.81 -18.35 17.37
N ARG A 55 18.74 -17.89 18.21
CA ARG A 55 19.29 -16.54 18.15
C ARG A 55 20.46 -16.46 17.18
N TYR A 56 20.48 -15.39 16.40
CA TYR A 56 21.59 -15.03 15.52
C TYR A 56 21.91 -13.55 15.74
N GLY A 57 23.08 -13.27 16.33
CA GLY A 57 23.37 -11.93 16.85
C GLY A 57 22.45 -11.59 18.02
N SER A 58 21.79 -10.42 17.97
CA SER A 58 20.87 -9.99 19.05
C SER A 58 19.46 -10.57 18.95
N LYS A 59 19.00 -10.94 17.75
CA LYS A 59 17.60 -11.32 17.46
C LYS A 59 17.44 -12.80 17.10
N PHE A 60 16.21 -13.29 17.15
CA PHE A 60 15.87 -14.61 16.60
C PHE A 60 15.83 -14.58 15.07
N ILE A 61 16.04 -15.75 14.44
CA ILE A 61 16.02 -15.87 12.98
C ILE A 61 14.65 -15.44 12.41
N GLU A 62 13.56 -15.80 13.08
CA GLU A 62 12.22 -15.37 12.70
C GLU A 62 12.09 -13.84 12.71
N GLN A 63 12.64 -13.17 13.73
CA GLN A 63 12.62 -11.71 13.82
C GLN A 63 13.42 -11.06 12.69
N TRP A 64 14.59 -11.62 12.35
CA TRP A 64 15.37 -11.16 11.20
C TRP A 64 14.61 -11.32 9.89
N TYR A 65 13.93 -12.45 9.70
CA TYR A 65 13.11 -12.68 8.53
C TYR A 65 11.91 -11.73 8.46
N GLN A 66 11.31 -11.38 9.59
CA GLN A 66 10.24 -10.39 9.66
C GLN A 66 10.74 -9.00 9.22
N ILE A 67 11.93 -8.60 9.65
CA ILE A 67 12.56 -7.35 9.19
C ILE A 67 12.73 -7.37 7.67
N TYR A 68 13.28 -8.46 7.12
CA TYR A 68 13.39 -8.64 5.66
C TYR A 68 12.04 -8.55 4.94
N ARG A 69 10.97 -9.15 5.49
CA ARG A 69 9.61 -9.05 4.93
C ARG A 69 9.10 -7.62 4.92
N THR A 70 9.36 -6.85 5.97
CA THR A 70 8.98 -5.43 6.01
C THR A 70 9.81 -4.57 5.06
N GLU A 71 11.11 -4.83 4.93
CA GLU A 71 11.98 -4.11 3.99
C GLU A 71 11.61 -4.42 2.54
N THR A 72 11.41 -5.70 2.19
CA THR A 72 10.99 -6.09 0.84
C THR A 72 9.66 -5.49 0.43
N GLN A 73 8.72 -5.30 1.35
CA GLN A 73 7.44 -4.65 1.06
C GLN A 73 7.61 -3.20 0.62
N LYS A 74 8.64 -2.48 1.08
CA LYS A 74 8.90 -1.10 0.65
C LYS A 74 9.22 -1.01 -0.84
N TYR A 75 9.93 -2.00 -1.37
CA TYR A 75 10.38 -2.02 -2.77
C TYR A 75 9.45 -2.82 -3.68
N ASN A 76 8.80 -3.86 -3.16
CA ASN A 76 7.93 -4.78 -3.90
C ASN A 76 6.43 -4.49 -3.67
N VAL A 77 6.06 -3.25 -3.33
CA VAL A 77 4.65 -2.86 -3.21
C VAL A 77 3.93 -3.32 -4.48
N PRO A 78 2.85 -4.12 -4.38
CA PRO A 78 2.07 -4.49 -5.54
C PRO A 78 1.74 -3.20 -6.28
N LYS A 79 2.28 -3.01 -7.49
CA LYS A 79 1.90 -1.90 -8.36
C LYS A 79 0.38 -1.89 -8.30
N ARG A 80 -0.22 -0.85 -7.69
CA ARG A 80 -1.66 -0.74 -7.51
C ARG A 80 -2.27 -1.24 -8.80
N GLN A 81 -2.90 -2.41 -8.76
CA GLN A 81 -3.68 -2.86 -9.90
C GLN A 81 -4.70 -1.74 -10.05
N LEU A 82 -4.54 -0.93 -11.11
CA LEU A 82 -5.60 -0.02 -11.53
C LEU A 82 -6.86 -0.86 -11.46
N LEU A 83 -7.84 -0.37 -10.67
CA LEU A 83 -9.07 -1.09 -10.31
C LEU A 83 -9.48 -2.10 -11.40
N PRO A 84 -9.93 -3.32 -11.03
CA PRO A 84 -10.38 -4.30 -12.01
C PRO A 84 -11.27 -3.59 -13.03
N LYS A 85 -10.89 -3.66 -14.31
CA LYS A 85 -11.63 -3.04 -15.41
C LYS A 85 -13.10 -3.32 -15.17
N ARG A 86 -13.87 -2.23 -15.08
CA ARG A 86 -15.34 -2.20 -14.96
C ARG A 86 -15.92 -3.45 -15.63
N PRO A 87 -16.72 -4.27 -14.93
CA PRO A 87 -17.29 -5.48 -15.52
C PRO A 87 -17.96 -5.09 -16.85
N GLN A 88 -17.52 -5.73 -17.93
CA GLN A 88 -18.16 -5.61 -19.24
C GLN A 88 -19.64 -5.97 -19.06
N PRO A 89 -20.58 -5.23 -19.69
CA PRO A 89 -21.99 -5.57 -19.60
C PRO A 89 -22.20 -6.98 -20.16
N MET A 90 -22.74 -7.89 -19.33
CA MET A 90 -23.20 -9.21 -19.77
C MET A 90 -24.25 -9.04 -20.87
N PRO A 91 -24.31 -9.94 -21.87
CA PRO A 91 -25.37 -9.91 -22.86
C PRO A 91 -26.72 -10.07 -22.16
N LYS A 92 -27.67 -9.18 -22.50
CA LYS A 92 -29.03 -9.16 -21.97
C LYS A 92 -29.67 -10.54 -22.12
N GLN A 93 -29.82 -11.26 -21.02
CA GLN A 93 -30.84 -12.30 -20.91
C GLN A 93 -32.06 -11.67 -20.24
N GLU A 94 -33.17 -11.68 -20.96
CA GLU A 94 -34.49 -11.35 -20.45
C GLU A 94 -34.86 -12.32 -19.34
N ILE A 95 -34.81 -11.86 -18.10
CA ILE A 95 -35.58 -12.48 -17.02
C ILE A 95 -36.24 -11.37 -16.21
N GLN A 96 -37.55 -11.52 -16.10
CA GLN A 96 -38.51 -10.64 -15.46
C GLN A 96 -38.28 -10.51 -13.94
N GLU A 97 -38.77 -9.37 -13.44
CA GLU A 97 -39.26 -9.11 -12.08
C GLU A 97 -38.30 -8.67 -10.94
N GLN A 98 -38.29 -7.34 -10.79
CA GLN A 98 -38.60 -6.59 -9.56
C GLN A 98 -37.82 -6.91 -8.27
N ARG A 99 -36.78 -6.12 -7.99
CA ARG A 99 -36.60 -5.42 -6.70
C ARG A 99 -35.98 -4.05 -6.94
N ILE A 100 -36.82 -3.01 -6.91
CA ILE A 100 -36.34 -1.62 -6.95
C ILE A 100 -35.77 -1.31 -5.56
N LEU A 101 -34.45 -1.31 -5.42
CA LEU A 101 -33.79 -0.69 -4.28
C LEU A 101 -33.96 0.83 -4.42
N THR A 102 -34.98 1.39 -3.76
CA THR A 102 -35.23 2.83 -3.77
C THR A 102 -34.26 3.51 -2.81
N ASN A 103 -33.31 4.27 -3.36
CA ASN A 103 -32.41 5.12 -2.59
C ASN A 103 -33.24 6.17 -1.80
N PRO A 104 -33.14 6.25 -0.46
CA PRO A 104 -33.91 7.20 0.36
C PRO A 104 -33.57 8.66 0.09
N TYR A 105 -32.43 8.95 -0.56
CA TYR A 105 -32.00 10.32 -0.91
C TYR A 105 -32.47 10.78 -2.29
N ARG A 106 -33.19 9.94 -3.04
CA ARG A 106 -33.65 10.29 -4.39
C ARG A 106 -35.06 10.88 -4.35
N THR A 107 -35.19 12.15 -3.98
CA THR A 107 -36.46 12.88 -4.10
C THR A 107 -36.73 13.26 -5.56
N LYS A 108 -37.36 12.36 -6.32
CA LYS A 108 -38.08 12.75 -7.54
C LYS A 108 -39.46 13.31 -7.17
N SER A 109 -39.50 14.39 -6.42
CA SER A 109 -40.74 15.11 -6.16
C SER A 109 -41.00 16.08 -7.31
N LYS A 110 -42.10 15.91 -8.04
CA LYS A 110 -42.59 16.89 -9.03
C LYS A 110 -43.09 18.20 -8.39
N TYR A 111 -43.11 18.28 -7.06
CA TYR A 111 -43.63 19.41 -6.29
C TYR A 111 -42.58 20.05 -5.38
N ALA A 112 -41.28 19.75 -5.58
CA ALA A 112 -40.25 20.49 -4.88
C ALA A 112 -40.27 21.94 -5.38
N SER A 113 -40.70 22.85 -4.51
CA SER A 113 -40.56 24.29 -4.70
C SER A 113 -39.14 24.56 -5.18
N GLN A 114 -39.04 25.03 -6.41
CA GLN A 114 -37.79 25.39 -7.05
C GLN A 114 -37.18 26.52 -6.22
N ASN A 115 -36.33 26.19 -5.27
CA ASN A 115 -35.39 27.16 -4.72
C ASN A 115 -34.57 27.61 -5.92
N LEU A 116 -34.88 28.81 -6.42
CA LEU A 116 -34.19 29.47 -7.51
C LEU A 116 -32.81 29.85 -6.99
N ILE A 117 -31.90 28.87 -7.01
CA ILE A 117 -30.49 29.11 -6.70
C ILE A 117 -30.00 30.03 -7.80
N GLN A 118 -29.67 31.27 -7.42
CA GLN A 118 -29.10 32.23 -8.35
C GLN A 118 -27.68 31.76 -8.67
N ASP A 119 -27.49 31.28 -9.89
CA ASP A 119 -26.16 31.03 -10.44
C ASP A 119 -25.47 32.39 -10.60
N TYR A 120 -24.68 32.77 -9.58
CA TYR A 120 -23.81 33.94 -9.68
C TYR A 120 -22.79 33.70 -10.79
N GLN A 121 -23.03 34.33 -11.94
CA GLN A 121 -22.10 34.31 -13.06
C GLN A 121 -20.83 35.05 -12.67
N LEU A 122 -19.78 34.29 -12.33
CA LEU A 122 -18.46 34.84 -12.07
C LEU A 122 -17.92 35.46 -13.37
N LYS A 123 -17.44 36.71 -13.29
CA LYS A 123 -16.86 37.39 -14.45
C LYS A 123 -15.65 36.59 -14.94
N PRO A 124 -15.52 36.35 -16.26
CA PRO A 124 -14.37 35.63 -16.81
C PRO A 124 -13.08 36.44 -16.59
N LEU A 125 -12.03 35.76 -16.15
CA LEU A 125 -10.71 36.33 -15.91
C LEU A 125 -10.06 36.74 -17.25
N ARG A 126 -9.57 37.98 -17.36
CA ARG A 126 -8.94 38.49 -18.59
C ARG A 126 -7.53 37.94 -18.86
N ARG A 127 -6.88 37.29 -17.89
CA ARG A 127 -5.55 36.66 -17.98
C ARG A 127 -5.45 35.45 -17.05
N LEU A 128 -4.38 34.64 -17.17
CA LEU A 128 -3.98 33.56 -16.23
C LEU A 128 -3.66 34.07 -14.81
N GLN A 129 -4.31 35.13 -14.34
CA GLN A 129 -4.21 35.62 -12.98
C GLN A 129 -4.95 34.65 -12.08
N ARG A 130 -4.22 34.07 -11.13
CA ARG A 130 -4.82 33.26 -10.09
C ARG A 130 -5.35 34.21 -9.03
N PRO A 131 -6.65 34.13 -8.67
CA PRO A 131 -7.13 34.91 -7.55
C PRO A 131 -6.32 34.55 -6.30
N TYR A 132 -5.84 35.55 -5.58
CA TYR A 132 -5.16 35.38 -4.31
C TYR A 132 -6.10 35.80 -3.18
N PHE A 133 -5.99 35.13 -2.04
CA PHE A 133 -6.76 35.49 -0.86
C PHE A 133 -6.14 36.73 -0.21
N SER A 134 -6.92 37.80 -0.05
CA SER A 134 -6.48 39.05 0.59
C SER A 134 -6.93 39.06 2.06
N PRO A 135 -6.01 38.95 3.03
CA PRO A 135 -6.36 38.97 4.45
C PRO A 135 -6.98 40.31 4.90
N LYS A 136 -6.75 41.38 4.15
CA LYS A 136 -7.23 42.72 4.47
C LYS A 136 -8.72 42.88 4.17
N SER A 137 -9.19 42.33 3.06
CA SER A 137 -10.61 42.38 2.67
C SER A 137 -11.38 41.12 3.08
N GLY A 138 -10.68 40.05 3.47
CA GLY A 138 -11.29 38.76 3.80
C GLY A 138 -11.91 38.05 2.60
N SER A 139 -11.51 38.42 1.38
CA SER A 139 -12.09 37.91 0.14
C SER A 139 -11.02 37.55 -0.89
N TYR A 140 -11.41 36.74 -1.87
CA TYR A 140 -10.55 36.41 -3.01
C TYR A 140 -10.58 37.57 -4.01
N GLU A 141 -9.41 38.14 -4.26
CA GLU A 141 -9.21 39.23 -5.21
C GLU A 141 -8.50 38.71 -6.46
N ILE A 142 -8.66 39.43 -7.57
CA ILE A 142 -8.04 39.16 -8.88
C ILE A 142 -7.18 40.35 -9.27
#